data_AF-A0A967LZ37-F1
#
_entry.id   AF-A0A967LZ37-F1
#
_cell.length_a   1.000
_cell.length_b   1.000
_cell.length_c   1.000
_cell.angle_alpha   90.00
_cell.angle_beta   90.00
_cell.angle_gamma   90.00
#
_symmetry.space_group_name_H-M   'P 1'
#
loop_
_entity.id
_entity.type
_entity.pdbx_description
1 polymer ?
#
loop_
_entity_poly.entity_id
_entity_poly.type
_entity_poly.pdbx_seq_one_letter_code
_entity_poly.pdbx_strand_id
1 'polypeptide(L)'
;MSETSKDVGAVELGAYYAYLEDGELVMEPQCSCGNQLDESYFCDKCNKRCRCRDILCEDQATLNLVEKYIRTSPRLRNFKAMLGKRKSPPDET
;
A
#
# COMPACT_ATOMS: atom_id res chain seq x y z
N MET A 1 5.72 -3.70 35.52
CA MET A 1 6.57 -2.88 34.63
C MET A 1 6.60 -3.57 33.28
N SER A 2 6.28 -2.79 32.27
CA SER A 2 6.72 -2.88 30.86
C SER A 2 6.36 -4.11 30.01
N GLU A 3 5.41 -3.83 29.12
CA GLU A 3 5.46 -4.10 27.68
C GLU A 3 5.09 -5.50 27.18
N THR A 4 3.78 -5.63 26.95
CA THR A 4 3.14 -6.50 25.96
C THR A 4 3.79 -6.36 24.59
N SER A 5 4.90 -7.05 24.35
CA SER A 5 5.36 -7.37 23.00
C SER A 5 4.44 -8.45 22.45
N LYS A 6 3.27 -8.04 21.96
CA LYS A 6 2.53 -8.85 21.00
C LYS A 6 3.45 -9.00 19.80
N ASP A 7 4.05 -10.18 19.71
CA ASP A 7 4.53 -10.78 18.48
C ASP A 7 3.37 -10.71 17.47
N VAL A 8 3.27 -9.59 16.77
CA VAL A 8 2.51 -9.49 15.52
C VAL A 8 3.44 -10.16 14.53
N GLY A 9 3.41 -11.50 14.50
CA GLY A 9 4.15 -12.30 13.55
C GLY A 9 4.10 -11.62 12.19
N ALA A 10 5.27 -11.30 11.66
CA ALA A 10 5.48 -10.34 10.59
C ALA A 10 4.50 -10.56 9.44
N VAL A 11 3.37 -9.86 9.47
CA VAL A 11 2.49 -9.74 8.31
C VAL A 11 3.27 -8.81 7.40
N GLU A 12 4.07 -9.40 6.51
CA GLU A 12 4.89 -8.59 5.62
C GLU A 12 4.00 -7.68 4.78
N LEU A 13 4.13 -6.38 5.06
CA LEU A 13 3.18 -5.34 4.70
C LEU A 13 3.28 -5.02 3.21
N GLY A 14 2.17 -5.17 2.48
CA GLY A 14 2.01 -4.54 1.17
C GLY A 14 1.51 -3.11 1.34
N ALA A 15 1.57 -2.33 0.27
CA ALA A 15 0.96 -1.01 0.20
C ALA A 15 0.35 -0.80 -1.19
N TYR A 16 -0.69 0.03 -1.30
CA TYR A 16 -1.12 0.53 -2.59
C TYR A 16 -0.27 1.74 -2.96
N TYR A 17 0.25 1.77 -4.18
CA TYR A 17 0.78 3.00 -4.75
C TYR A 17 -0.33 3.73 -5.49
N ALA A 18 -0.59 4.97 -5.10
CA ALA A 18 -1.65 5.80 -5.66
C ALA A 18 -1.03 6.96 -6.43
N TYR A 19 -1.56 7.24 -7.62
CA TYR A 19 -1.19 8.37 -8.47
C TYR A 19 -2.40 8.81 -9.29
N LEU A 20 -2.31 10.01 -9.86
CA LEU A 20 -3.33 10.53 -10.77
C LEU A 20 -2.86 10.33 -12.22
N GLU A 21 -3.62 9.56 -12.99
CA GLU A 21 -3.41 9.36 -14.43
C GLU A 21 -4.63 9.90 -15.16
N ASP A 22 -4.43 10.83 -16.10
CA ASP A 22 -5.52 11.51 -16.82
C ASP A 22 -6.62 12.14 -15.92
N GLY A 23 -6.25 12.49 -14.68
CA GLY A 23 -7.15 13.06 -13.68
C GLY A 23 -7.96 12.02 -12.90
N GLU A 24 -7.77 10.73 -13.17
CA GLU A 24 -8.36 9.63 -12.43
C GLU A 24 -7.39 9.08 -11.38
N LEU A 25 -7.92 8.64 -10.24
CA LEU A 25 -7.11 8.01 -9.20
C LEU A 25 -6.82 6.56 -9.58
N VAL A 26 -5.55 6.28 -9.87
CA VAL A 26 -5.05 4.93 -10.05
C VAL A 26 -4.45 4.43 -8.73
N MET A 27 -4.76 3.19 -8.36
CA MET A 27 -4.21 2.54 -7.16
C MET A 27 -3.69 1.14 -7.50
N GLU A 28 -2.38 0.94 -7.36
CA GLU A 28 -1.71 -0.31 -7.70
C GLU A 28 -1.22 -1.03 -6.44
N PRO A 29 -1.64 -2.28 -6.19
CA PRO A 29 -1.16 -3.02 -5.03
C PRO A 29 0.29 -3.47 -5.24
N GLN A 30 1.16 -3.14 -4.28
CA GLN A 30 2.57 -3.51 -4.29
C GLN A 30 2.95 -4.29 -3.03
N CYS A 31 3.83 -5.27 -3.22
CA CYS A 31 4.45 -6.03 -2.14
C CYS A 31 5.48 -5.18 -1.38
N SER A 32 5.86 -5.60 -0.16
CA SER A 32 6.98 -5.00 0.58
C SER A 32 8.28 -4.98 -0.24
N CYS A 33 8.47 -5.94 -1.14
CA CYS A 33 9.63 -6.06 -2.03
C CYS A 33 9.58 -5.15 -3.28
N GLY A 34 8.47 -4.42 -3.50
CA GLY A 34 8.29 -3.55 -4.67
C GLY A 34 7.69 -4.23 -5.89
N ASN A 35 7.48 -5.55 -5.87
CA ASN A 35 6.76 -6.24 -6.94
C ASN A 35 5.27 -5.87 -6.91
N GLN A 36 4.64 -5.78 -8.08
CA GLN A 36 3.18 -5.69 -8.16
C GLN A 36 2.54 -6.98 -7.63
N LEU A 37 1.40 -6.82 -6.97
CA LEU A 37 0.57 -7.93 -6.54
C LEU A 37 -0.48 -8.20 -7.61
N ASP A 38 -0.83 -9.47 -7.77
CA ASP A 38 -1.97 -9.85 -8.60
C ASP A 38 -3.31 -9.50 -7.94
N GLU A 39 -4.42 -9.84 -8.61
CA GLU A 39 -5.79 -9.62 -8.14
C GLU A 39 -6.11 -10.35 -6.82
N SER A 40 -5.36 -11.40 -6.50
CA SER A 40 -5.44 -12.15 -5.24
C SER A 40 -4.52 -11.58 -4.14
N TYR A 41 -3.91 -10.42 -4.38
CA TYR A 41 -2.90 -9.81 -3.51
C TYR A 41 -1.67 -10.71 -3.29
N PHE A 42 -1.36 -11.55 -4.26
CA PHE A 42 -0.24 -12.47 -4.18
C PHE A 42 0.98 -11.90 -4.94
N CYS A 43 2.14 -12.05 -4.30
CA CYS A 43 3.43 -11.66 -4.83
C CYS A 43 4.14 -12.91 -5.34
N ASP A 44 4.37 -12.97 -6.65
CA ASP A 44 5.16 -14.03 -7.29
C ASP A 44 6.61 -14.07 -6.77
N LYS A 45 7.30 -12.91 -6.77
CA LYS A 45 8.70 -12.79 -6.28
C LYS A 45 8.91 -13.31 -4.86
N CYS A 46 7.95 -13.07 -3.97
CA CYS A 46 8.04 -13.53 -2.58
C CYS A 46 7.26 -14.81 -2.32
N ASN A 47 6.56 -15.34 -3.33
CA ASN A 47 5.66 -16.50 -3.23
C ASN A 47 4.71 -16.42 -2.02
N LYS A 48 4.09 -15.25 -1.79
CA LYS A 48 3.28 -14.97 -0.59
C LYS A 48 2.10 -14.04 -0.85
N ARG A 49 1.07 -14.11 -0.01
CA ARG A 49 -0.04 -13.14 0.01
C ARG A 49 0.31 -11.94 0.88
N CYS A 50 0.14 -10.75 0.32
CA CYS A 50 0.32 -9.49 1.03
C CYS A 50 -1.00 -8.89 1.47
N ARG A 51 -0.97 -8.11 2.55
CA ARG A 51 -2.09 -7.28 2.98
C ARG A 51 -1.70 -5.83 2.83
N CYS A 52 -2.38 -5.13 1.94
CA CYS A 52 -2.17 -3.71 1.71
C CYS A 52 -3.13 -2.91 2.59
N ARG A 53 -2.59 -2.23 3.61
CA ARG A 53 -3.37 -1.31 4.47
C ARG A 53 -2.89 0.13 4.35
N ASP A 54 -1.66 0.31 3.88
CA ASP A 54 -1.09 1.63 3.64
C ASP A 54 -1.25 1.99 2.16
N ILE A 55 -1.45 3.27 1.90
CA ILE A 55 -1.57 3.86 0.57
C ILE A 55 -0.47 4.91 0.46
N LEU A 56 0.48 4.66 -0.44
CA LEU A 56 1.59 5.55 -0.77
C LEU A 56 1.16 6.41 -1.95
N CYS A 57 0.91 7.70 -1.70
CA CYS A 57 0.52 8.65 -2.72
C CYS A 57 1.76 9.29 -3.34
N GLU A 58 1.80 9.38 -4.67
CA GLU A 58 2.90 10.00 -5.43
C GLU A 58 3.14 11.45 -5.00
N ASP A 59 2.06 12.21 -4.89
CA ASP A 59 2.08 13.65 -4.66
C ASP A 59 0.94 14.10 -3.73
N GLN A 60 0.97 15.39 -3.36
CA GLN A 60 0.02 15.96 -2.41
C GLN A 60 -1.42 16.03 -2.95
N ALA A 61 -1.62 16.22 -4.26
CA ALA A 61 -2.95 16.24 -4.86
C ALA A 61 -3.59 14.85 -4.76
N THR A 62 -2.83 13.80 -5.11
CA THR A 62 -3.24 12.41 -4.92
C THR A 62 -3.56 12.12 -3.46
N LEU A 63 -2.69 12.54 -2.53
CA LEU A 63 -2.93 12.34 -1.09
C LEU A 63 -4.22 12.99 -0.60
N ASN A 64 -4.46 14.25 -0.95
CA ASN A 64 -5.68 14.97 -0.54
C ASN A 64 -6.94 14.25 -1.05
N LEU A 65 -6.89 13.72 -2.26
CA LEU A 65 -8.00 13.02 -2.88
C LEU A 65 -8.23 11.66 -2.20
N VAL A 66 -7.18 10.87 -1.96
CA VAL A 66 -7.27 9.59 -1.22
C VAL A 66 -7.77 9.82 0.21
N GLU A 67 -7.27 10.82 0.93
CA GLU A 67 -7.74 11.14 2.28
C GLU A 67 -9.23 11.49 2.30
N LYS A 68 -9.71 12.22 1.29
CA LYS A 68 -11.14 12.50 1.12
C LYS A 68 -11.94 11.21 0.95
N TYR A 69 -11.44 10.25 0.17
CA TYR A 69 -12.06 8.93 0.03
C TYR A 69 -12.06 8.13 1.34
N ILE A 70 -10.94 8.10 2.06
CA ILE A 70 -10.82 7.42 3.36
C ILE A 70 -11.84 7.97 4.37
N ARG A 71 -12.00 9.30 4.42
CA ARG A 71 -12.94 9.96 5.34
C ARG A 71 -14.41 9.70 5.00
N THR A 72 -14.72 9.55 3.70
CA THR A 72 -16.09 9.41 3.22
C THR A 72 -16.54 7.95 3.09
N SER A 73 -15.60 7.01 2.94
CA SER A 73 -15.90 5.60 2.69
C SER A 73 -15.61 4.71 3.91
N PRO A 74 -16.63 4.10 4.54
CA PRO A 74 -16.45 3.22 5.70
C PRO A 74 -15.52 2.02 5.43
N ARG A 75 -15.48 1.55 4.18
CA ARG A 75 -14.63 0.44 3.73
C ARG A 75 -13.14 0.79 3.80
N LEU A 76 -12.80 2.07 3.70
CA LEU A 76 -11.43 2.56 3.70
C LEU A 76 -10.98 3.07 5.09
N ARG A 77 -11.82 2.97 6.13
CA ARG A 77 -11.54 3.53 7.46
C ARG A 77 -10.28 2.97 8.14
N ASN A 78 -9.86 1.76 7.76
CA ASN A 78 -8.66 1.12 8.28
C ASN A 78 -7.40 1.36 7.43
N PHE A 79 -7.53 2.14 6.35
CA PHE A 79 -6.42 2.49 5.49
C PHE A 79 -5.76 3.77 5.95
N LYS A 80 -4.45 3.86 5.76
CA LYS A 80 -3.66 5.06 6.01
C LYS A 80 -3.03 5.53 4.70
N ALA A 81 -3.25 6.79 4.36
CA ALA A 81 -2.59 7.41 3.22
C ALA A 81 -1.42 8.27 3.68
N MET A 82 -0.32 8.24 2.94
CA MET A 82 0.85 9.06 3.18
C MET A 82 1.61 9.29 1.87
N LEU A 83 2.41 10.35 1.82
CA LEU A 83 3.32 10.56 0.70
C LEU A 83 4.38 9.46 0.69
N GLY A 84 4.62 8.87 -0.48
CA GLY A 84 5.59 7.80 -0.64
C GLY A 84 6.00 7.64 -2.08
N LYS A 85 7.20 7.08 -2.29
CA LYS A 85 7.67 6.74 -3.62
C LYS A 85 7.21 5.33 -3.99
N ARG A 86 6.94 5.12 -5.28
CA ARG A 86 6.75 3.78 -5.83
C ARG A 86 7.97 2.94 -5.48
N LYS A 87 7.75 1.77 -4.87
CA LYS A 87 8.83 0.80 -4.74
C LYS A 87 9.04 0.21 -6.12
N SER A 88 10.25 0.36 -6.64
CA SER A 88 10.70 -0.41 -7.79
C SER A 88 11.20 -1.76 -7.25
N PRO A 89 10.93 -2.89 -7.93
CA PRO A 89 11.62 -4.13 -7.63
C PRO A 89 13.14 -3.86 -7.66
N PRO A 90 13.94 -4.42 -6.74
CA PRO A 90 15.37 -4.43 -6.94
C PRO A 90 15.63 -5.12 -8.28
N ASP A 91 16.23 -4.37 -9.19
CA ASP A 91 16.66 -4.74 -10.53
C ASP A 91 17.05 -6.23 -10.62
N GLU A 92 16.40 -6.99 -11.51
CA GLU A 92 16.91 -8.31 -11.91
C GLU A 92 18.18 -8.08 -12.71
N THR A 93 19.32 -8.10 -12.02
CA THR A 93 20.63 -8.30 -12.64
C THR A 93 20.89 -9.77 -12.89
#